data_AF-A0A957M9F5-F1
#
_entry.id   AF-A0A957M9F5-F1
#
_cell.length_a   1.000
_cell.length_b   1.000
_cell.length_c   1.000
_cell.angle_alpha   90.00
_cell.angle_beta   90.00
_cell.angle_gamma   90.00
#
_symmetry.space_group_name_H-M   'P 1'
#
loop_
_entity.id
_entity.type
_entity.pdbx_description
1 polymer ?
#
loop_
_entity_poly.entity_id
_entity_poly.type
_entity_poly.pdbx_seq_one_letter_code
_entity_poly.pdbx_strand_id
1 'polypeptide(L)'
;MQQAWIVKPAVTPSPELVAVAGGHQLVAQLLAQRGLDTPEKAIPFLDPNQYTPAPPSALTGVDAAAELLHQAIADDAAILVWGDFDVDGQTSTALLVTALR
;
A
#
# COMPACT_ATOMS: atom_id res chain seq x y z
N MET A 1 -31.86 -11.91 -2.12
CA MET A 1 -31.27 -12.37 -0.83
C MET A 1 -31.18 -11.16 0.08
N GLN A 2 -31.64 -11.24 1.32
CA GLN A 2 -31.40 -10.16 2.30
C GLN A 2 -29.98 -10.34 2.86
N GLN A 3 -29.13 -9.33 2.72
CA GLN A 3 -27.83 -9.30 3.38
C GLN A 3 -28.00 -8.82 4.82
N ALA A 4 -27.37 -9.53 5.76
CA ALA A 4 -27.34 -9.13 7.15
C ALA A 4 -26.30 -8.03 7.37
N TRP A 5 -26.63 -7.04 8.20
CA TRP A 5 -25.68 -6.05 8.66
C TRP A 5 -24.71 -6.69 9.65
N ILE A 6 -23.41 -6.52 9.41
CA ILE A 6 -22.36 -6.96 10.33
C ILE A 6 -21.83 -5.74 11.05
N VAL A 7 -22.11 -5.64 12.35
CA VAL A 7 -21.59 -4.58 13.21
C VAL A 7 -20.37 -5.13 13.94
N LYS A 8 -19.21 -4.50 13.73
CA LYS A 8 -18.00 -4.84 14.49
C LYS A 8 -18.20 -4.47 15.97
N PRO A 9 -17.77 -5.32 16.92
CA PRO A 9 -17.82 -5.00 18.34
C PRO A 9 -17.18 -3.64 18.65
N ALA A 10 -17.77 -2.89 19.58
CA ALA A 10 -17.19 -1.65 20.02
C ALA A 10 -15.83 -1.92 20.70
N VAL A 11 -14.84 -1.10 20.35
CA VAL A 11 -13.52 -1.11 20.98
C VAL A 11 -13.34 0.23 21.63
N THR A 12 -12.92 0.26 22.89
CA THR A 12 -12.55 1.51 23.56
C THR A 12 -11.13 1.87 23.11
N PRO A 13 -10.95 2.94 22.32
CA PRO A 13 -9.61 3.35 21.90
C PRO A 13 -8.81 3.90 23.07
N SER A 14 -7.47 3.79 23.02
CA SER A 14 -6.60 4.47 23.98
C SER A 14 -6.71 5.99 23.84
N PRO A 15 -6.45 6.77 24.91
CA PRO A 15 -6.43 8.23 24.82
C PRO A 15 -5.44 8.76 23.78
N GLU A 16 -4.31 8.07 23.60
CA GLU A 16 -3.29 8.39 22.60
C GLU A 16 -3.82 8.21 21.17
N LEU A 17 -4.55 7.12 20.91
CA LEU A 17 -5.19 6.88 19.62
C LEU A 17 -6.29 7.91 19.34
N VAL A 18 -7.02 8.35 20.37
CA VAL A 18 -7.99 9.46 20.26
C VAL A 18 -7.28 10.76 19.89
N ALA A 19 -6.13 11.06 20.50
CA ALA A 19 -5.34 12.24 20.16
C ALA A 19 -4.83 12.19 18.71
N VAL A 20 -4.32 11.04 18.25
CA VAL A 20 -3.91 10.81 16.84
C VAL A 20 -5.08 11.01 15.88
N ALA A 21 -6.28 10.60 16.27
CA ALA A 21 -7.51 10.80 15.51
C ALA A 21 -8.08 12.24 15.61
N GLY A 22 -7.29 13.23 16.04
CA GLY A 22 -7.72 14.63 16.18
C GLY A 22 -8.74 14.86 17.29
N GLY A 23 -8.78 13.98 18.30
CA GLY A 23 -9.77 14.01 19.39
C GLY A 23 -11.08 13.29 19.07
N HIS A 24 -11.24 12.74 17.85
CA HIS A 24 -12.48 12.09 17.44
C HIS A 24 -12.59 10.65 17.92
N GLN A 25 -13.45 10.41 18.91
CA GLN A 25 -13.66 9.08 19.52
C GLN A 25 -14.09 8.01 18.49
N LEU A 26 -14.99 8.37 17.57
CA LEU A 26 -15.48 7.44 16.54
C LEU A 26 -14.38 7.04 15.56
N VAL A 27 -13.53 7.99 15.16
CA VAL A 27 -12.42 7.73 14.24
C VAL A 27 -11.39 6.81 14.90
N ALA A 28 -11.03 7.09 16.16
CA ALA A 28 -10.12 6.23 16.93
C ALA A 28 -10.67 4.81 17.11
N GLN A 29 -11.97 4.67 17.38
CA GLN A 29 -12.61 3.35 17.44
C GLN A 29 -12.55 2.62 16.08
N LEU A 30 -12.78 3.31 14.96
CA LEU A 30 -12.72 2.74 13.62
C LEU A 30 -11.31 2.30 13.21
N LEU A 31 -10.28 3.00 13.68
CA LEU A 31 -8.87 2.63 13.52
C LEU A 31 -8.55 1.36 14.32
N ALA A 32 -8.92 1.33 15.60
CA ALA A 32 -8.73 0.15 16.45
C ALA A 32 -9.45 -1.10 15.89
N GLN A 33 -10.68 -0.94 15.39
CA GLN A 33 -11.44 -2.02 14.72
C GLN A 33 -10.80 -2.53 13.41
N ARG A 34 -9.84 -1.79 12.84
CA ARG A 34 -9.04 -2.17 11.67
C ARG A 34 -7.67 -2.75 12.04
N GLY A 35 -7.35 -2.88 13.33
CA GLY A 35 -6.04 -3.33 13.81
C GLY A 35 -4.99 -2.21 13.88
N LEU A 36 -5.40 -0.95 13.67
CA LEU A 36 -4.58 0.25 13.83
C LEU A 36 -4.81 0.81 15.25
N ASP A 37 -4.49 0.01 16.25
CA ASP A 37 -4.84 0.21 17.66
C ASP A 37 -3.80 0.99 18.48
N THR A 38 -2.69 1.38 17.85
CA THR A 38 -1.64 2.19 18.48
C THR A 38 -1.28 3.39 17.59
N PRO A 39 -0.74 4.49 18.16
CA PRO A 39 -0.25 5.63 17.40
C PRO A 39 0.73 5.23 16.28
N GLU A 40 1.64 4.30 16.56
CA GLU A 40 2.68 3.86 15.63
C GLU A 40 2.09 3.18 14.38
N LYS A 41 0.94 2.53 14.51
CA LYS A 41 0.21 1.94 13.39
C LYS A 41 -0.70 2.95 12.69
N ALA A 42 -1.34 3.82 13.46
CA ALA A 42 -2.36 4.73 12.94
C ALA A 42 -1.79 5.94 12.20
N ILE A 43 -0.70 6.53 12.70
CA ILE A 43 -0.05 7.70 12.11
C ILE A 43 0.37 7.47 10.64
N PRO A 44 1.17 6.44 10.29
CA PRO A 44 1.58 6.21 8.90
C PRO A 44 0.43 5.86 7.95
N PHE A 45 -0.72 5.43 8.50
CA PHE A 45 -1.94 5.19 7.72
C PHE A 45 -2.70 6.50 7.43
N LEU A 46 -2.68 7.47 8.35
CA LEU A 46 -3.41 8.73 8.22
C LEU A 46 -2.61 9.83 7.53
N ASP A 47 -1.28 9.82 7.66
CA ASP A 47 -0.40 10.84 7.11
C ASP A 47 0.56 10.23 6.07
N PRO A 48 0.37 10.51 4.77
CA PRO A 48 1.25 10.03 3.71
C PRO A 48 2.71 10.44 3.88
N ASN A 49 3.01 11.55 4.59
CA ASN A 49 4.38 11.99 4.83
C ASN A 49 5.10 11.13 5.88
N GLN A 50 4.34 10.38 6.68
CA GLN A 50 4.85 9.46 7.69
C GLN A 50 4.72 8.00 7.28
N TYR A 51 4.16 7.75 6.09
CA TYR A 51 4.13 6.42 5.50
C TYR A 51 5.55 5.93 5.23
N THR A 52 5.87 4.74 5.73
CA THR A 52 7.11 4.04 5.40
C THR A 52 6.75 2.86 4.48
N PRO A 53 7.13 2.91 3.19
CA PRO A 53 6.90 1.79 2.28
C PRO A 53 7.72 0.58 2.71
N ALA A 54 7.24 -0.61 2.39
CA ALA A 54 8.07 -1.80 2.44
C ALA A 54 9.29 -1.61 1.52
N PRO A 55 10.48 -2.14 1.87
CA PRO A 55 11.60 -2.11 0.94
C PRO A 55 11.20 -2.86 -0.35
N PRO A 56 11.68 -2.44 -1.53
CA PRO A 56 11.37 -3.14 -2.77
C PRO A 56 11.63 -4.65 -2.68
N SER A 57 12.73 -5.04 -2.04
CA SER A 57 13.15 -6.43 -1.80
C SER A 57 12.17 -7.29 -1.01
N ALA A 58 11.15 -6.69 -0.38
CA ALA A 58 10.03 -7.44 0.19
C ALA A 58 9.17 -8.12 -0.89
N LEU A 59 9.20 -7.63 -2.14
CA LEU A 59 8.56 -8.27 -3.27
C LEU A 59 9.43 -9.45 -3.74
N THR A 60 8.87 -10.66 -3.60
CA THR A 60 9.58 -11.89 -3.95
C THR A 60 10.07 -11.86 -5.40
N GLY A 61 11.38 -12.09 -5.59
CA GLY A 61 12.00 -12.15 -6.91
C GLY A 61 12.35 -10.81 -7.54
N VAL A 62 12.09 -9.68 -6.87
CA VAL A 62 12.35 -8.35 -7.44
C VAL A 62 13.83 -8.11 -7.74
N ASP A 63 14.74 -8.59 -6.88
CA ASP A 63 16.18 -8.37 -7.07
C ASP A 63 16.68 -9.08 -8.34
N ALA A 64 16.20 -10.32 -8.57
CA ALA A 64 16.52 -11.07 -9.78
C ALA A 64 15.89 -10.43 -11.03
N ALA A 65 14.67 -9.91 -10.94
CA ALA A 65 14.03 -9.19 -12.04
C ALA A 65 14.75 -7.89 -12.38
N ALA A 66 15.20 -7.15 -11.37
CA ALA A 66 15.98 -5.93 -11.55
C ALA A 66 17.32 -6.22 -12.25
N GLU A 67 18.04 -7.26 -11.84
CA GLU A 67 19.29 -7.68 -12.49
C GLU A 67 19.07 -8.08 -13.95
N LEU A 68 18.00 -8.82 -14.26
CA LEU A 68 17.63 -9.18 -15.64
C LEU A 68 17.38 -7.95 -16.51
N LEU A 69 16.66 -6.95 -15.98
CA LEU A 69 16.41 -5.69 -16.68
C LEU A 69 17.70 -4.88 -16.85
N HIS A 70 18.55 -4.81 -15.83
CA HIS A 70 19.85 -4.12 -15.92
C HIS A 70 20.74 -4.71 -17.01
N GLN A 71 20.82 -6.05 -17.10
CA GLN A 71 21.58 -6.71 -18.16
C GLN A 71 20.96 -6.45 -19.54
N ALA A 72 19.64 -6.55 -19.69
CA ALA A 72 18.96 -6.27 -20.96
C ALA A 72 19.20 -4.83 -21.44
N ILE A 73 19.21 -3.85 -20.53
CA ILE A 73 19.53 -2.46 -20.83
C ILE A 73 21.00 -2.32 -21.26
N ALA A 74 21.93 -2.97 -20.55
CA ALA A 74 23.35 -2.94 -20.88
C ALA A 74 23.66 -3.54 -22.27
N ASP A 75 22.87 -4.54 -22.67
CA ASP A 75 23.00 -5.24 -23.95
C ASP A 75 22.22 -4.58 -25.11
N ASP A 76 21.57 -3.43 -24.88
CA ASP A 76 20.66 -2.77 -25.84
C ASP A 76 19.58 -3.71 -26.39
N ALA A 77 19.10 -4.62 -25.53
CA ALA A 77 18.09 -5.60 -25.90
C ALA A 77 16.70 -4.95 -25.95
N ALA A 78 15.88 -5.41 -26.91
CA ALA A 78 14.49 -4.96 -26.99
C ALA A 78 13.67 -5.52 -25.79
N ILE A 79 13.05 -4.61 -25.02
CA ILE A 79 12.18 -4.97 -23.90
C ILE A 79 10.72 -4.77 -24.29
N LEU A 80 9.92 -5.85 -24.21
CA LEU A 80 8.46 -5.79 -24.36
C LEU A 80 7.81 -5.69 -22.97
N VAL A 81 7.09 -4.60 -22.73
CA VAL A 81 6.23 -4.46 -21.55
C VAL A 81 4.83 -4.95 -21.91
N TRP A 82 4.37 -6.02 -21.26
CA TRP A 82 3.06 -6.64 -21.49
C TRP A 82 2.19 -6.56 -20.23
N GLY A 83 1.16 -5.71 -20.26
CA GLY A 83 0.22 -5.51 -19.15
C GLY A 83 -1.11 -6.26 -19.29
N ASP A 84 -1.96 -6.10 -18.28
CA ASP A 84 -3.37 -6.51 -18.30
C ASP A 84 -4.29 -5.30 -18.59
N PHE A 85 -5.54 -5.58 -18.97
CA PHE A 85 -6.50 -4.62 -19.51
C PHE A 85 -7.21 -3.75 -18.47
N ASP A 86 -7.06 -4.04 -17.19
CA ASP A 86 -7.63 -3.20 -16.14
C ASP A 86 -6.78 -1.92 -15.90
N VAL A 87 -7.31 -1.00 -15.11
CA VAL A 87 -6.64 0.29 -14.88
C VAL A 87 -5.28 0.10 -14.21
N ASP A 88 -5.14 -0.90 -13.33
CA ASP A 88 -3.87 -1.17 -12.64
C ASP A 88 -2.80 -1.68 -13.63
N GLY A 89 -3.17 -2.64 -14.50
CA GLY A 89 -2.29 -3.17 -15.55
C GLY A 89 -1.88 -2.13 -16.58
N GLN A 90 -2.81 -1.28 -17.02
CA GLN A 90 -2.54 -0.24 -18.00
C GLN A 90 -1.67 0.89 -17.43
N THR A 91 -1.90 1.31 -16.18
CA THR A 91 -1.07 2.35 -15.53
C THR A 91 0.34 1.83 -15.21
N SER A 92 0.45 0.58 -14.77
CA SER A 92 1.75 -0.09 -14.56
C SER A 92 2.54 -0.23 -15.85
N THR A 93 1.87 -0.56 -16.96
CA THR A 93 2.50 -0.61 -18.30
C THR A 93 3.03 0.76 -18.71
N ALA A 94 2.23 1.82 -18.56
CA ALA A 94 2.66 3.17 -18.87
C ALA A 94 3.86 3.60 -18.03
N LEU A 95 3.88 3.27 -16.73
CA LEU A 95 4.99 3.54 -15.83
C LEU A 95 6.28 2.84 -16.29
N LEU A 96 6.22 1.54 -16.55
CA LEU A 96 7.39 0.75 -16.96
C LEU A 96 7.92 1.19 -18.33
N VAL A 97 7.05 1.44 -19.30
CA VAL A 97 7.46 1.97 -20.61
C VAL A 97 8.10 3.34 -20.48
N THR A 98 7.63 4.18 -19.55
CA THR A 98 8.23 5.51 -19.32
C THR A 98 9.59 5.39 -18.63
N ALA A 99 9.76 4.44 -17.70
CA ALA A 99 11.00 4.25 -16.95
C ALA A 99 12.10 3.53 -17.74
N LEU A 100 11.73 2.67 -18.69
CA LEU A 100 12.66 1.83 -19.47
C LEU A 100 13.00 2.42 -20.86
N ARG A 101 12.42 3.57 -21.21
CA ARG A 101 12.77 4.34 -22.41
C ARG A 101 13.86 5.35 -22.10
#